data_AF-A0A1L7WI39-F1
#
_entry.id   AF-A0A1L7WI39-F1
#
_cell.length_a   1.000
_cell.length_b   1.000
_cell.length_c   1.000
_cell.angle_alpha   90.00
_cell.angle_beta   90.00
_cell.angle_gamma   90.00
#
_symmetry.space_group_name_H-M   'P 1'
#
loop_
_entity.id
_entity.type
_entity.pdbx_description
1 polymer ?
#
loop_
_entity_poly.entity_id
_entity_poly.type
_entity_poly.pdbx_seq_one_letter_code
_entity_poly.pdbx_strand_id
1 'polypeptide(L)'
;MPQSEFRIANMFSYQEKALSEFYRGISTFRDSFIEDGAILALEEFLKFITLVLVQNNLQPLCVANLRRGTILLPFCVQTQNFNEGSLWWPAFHTFLSNLVPLIHSLDSSFGSEHPAEYERANRYLENLRSSQLVGSRIDVRTGCFLSMRLSKNVALDPVPLTSSHSSPWTVVTLAGGYYYTAEKMKIPILQKYPDTPVVYGAPGDILTIRSGVSVGSGTFVGDRYQLENFLLPVTETDEANTEKSNETGGVDCKEESKDSGEGGGKRGSRAGRLATPS
;
A
#
# COMPACT_ATOMS: atom_id res chain seq x y z
N MET A 1 -6.28 0.67 28.73
CA MET A 1 -7.13 -0.45 28.28
C MET A 1 -6.29 -1.31 27.35
N PRO A 2 -6.43 -2.65 27.33
CA PRO A 2 -5.73 -3.49 26.35
C PRO A 2 -6.14 -3.04 24.94
N GLN A 3 -5.16 -2.88 24.04
CA GLN A 3 -5.43 -2.62 22.62
C GLN A 3 -6.23 -3.78 22.05
N SER A 4 -7.33 -3.45 21.37
CA SER A 4 -8.10 -4.45 20.66
C SER A 4 -7.51 -4.67 19.26
N GLU A 5 -7.20 -5.93 18.96
CA GLU A 5 -6.82 -6.39 17.62
C GLU A 5 -7.70 -7.59 17.29
N PHE A 6 -8.20 -7.64 16.05
CA PHE A 6 -8.85 -8.84 15.55
C PHE A 6 -8.76 -8.96 14.03
N ARG A 7 -8.99 -10.18 13.54
CA ARG A 7 -8.88 -10.50 12.12
C ARG A 7 -9.96 -11.48 11.65
N ILE A 8 -10.40 -11.30 10.42
CA ILE A 8 -11.12 -12.30 9.63
C ILE A 8 -10.16 -12.75 8.54
N ALA A 9 -9.77 -14.02 8.61
CA ALA A 9 -8.75 -14.61 7.76
C ALA A 9 -8.95 -14.24 6.28
N ASN A 10 -7.89 -13.74 5.64
CA ASN A 10 -7.84 -13.41 4.22
C ASN A 10 -8.86 -12.36 3.76
N MET A 11 -9.44 -11.55 4.65
CA MET A 11 -10.44 -10.53 4.28
C MET A 11 -10.26 -9.20 5.01
N PHE A 12 -9.97 -9.24 6.31
CA PHE A 12 -10.02 -8.06 7.15
C PHE A 12 -9.10 -8.19 8.38
N SER A 13 -8.37 -7.14 8.73
CA SER A 13 -7.75 -6.96 10.04
C SER A 13 -8.06 -5.57 10.58
N TYR A 14 -8.13 -5.47 11.91
CA TYR A 14 -8.28 -4.22 12.64
C TYR A 14 -7.28 -4.18 13.78
N GLN A 15 -6.51 -3.10 13.84
CA GLN A 15 -5.58 -2.80 14.93
C GLN A 15 -5.91 -1.42 15.51
N GLU A 16 -6.28 -1.38 16.78
CA GLU A 16 -6.59 -0.14 17.50
C GLU A 16 -5.31 0.64 17.84
N LYS A 17 -5.27 1.93 17.49
CA LYS A 17 -4.14 2.84 17.76
C LYS A 17 -2.77 2.34 17.29
N ALA A 18 -2.71 1.56 16.21
CA ALA A 18 -1.47 0.97 15.73
C ALA A 18 -0.54 1.96 15.01
N LEU A 19 -1.04 3.10 14.54
CA LEU A 19 -0.21 4.07 13.82
C LEU A 19 0.98 4.59 14.65
N SER A 20 0.74 4.89 15.93
CA SER A 20 1.74 5.49 16.81
C SER A 20 2.59 4.44 17.55
N GLU A 21 2.11 3.20 17.69
CA GLU A 21 2.85 2.11 18.36
C GLU A 21 4.25 1.86 17.80
N PHE A 22 4.45 2.03 16.49
CA PHE A 22 5.77 1.92 15.85
C PHE A 22 6.83 2.86 16.49
N TYR A 23 6.39 3.98 17.05
CA TYR A 23 7.25 5.03 17.60
C TYR A 23 7.36 5.02 19.12
N ARG A 24 6.80 4.01 19.81
CA ARG A 24 6.70 3.94 21.28
C ARG A 24 8.04 3.98 22.04
N GLY A 25 9.17 3.86 21.34
CA GLY A 25 10.52 3.96 21.91
C GLY A 25 11.24 5.31 21.72
N ILE A 26 10.63 6.27 21.03
CA ILE A 26 11.26 7.57 20.77
C ILE A 26 11.01 8.53 21.94
N SER A 27 12.04 9.24 22.39
CA SER A 27 11.96 10.15 23.56
C SER A 27 10.94 11.29 23.41
N THR A 28 10.59 11.66 22.18
CA THR A 28 9.57 12.69 21.86
C THR A 28 8.20 12.09 21.57
N PHE A 29 8.00 10.79 21.78
CA PHE A 29 6.77 10.10 21.46
C PHE A 29 5.56 10.65 22.22
N ARG A 30 4.46 10.84 21.49
CA ARG A 30 3.13 11.10 22.00
C ARG A 30 2.15 10.27 21.18
N ASP A 31 1.10 9.78 21.84
CA ASP A 31 0.11 8.88 21.21
C ASP A 31 -0.51 9.45 19.93
N SER A 32 -0.57 10.79 19.77
CA SER A 32 -1.12 11.50 18.61
C SER A 32 -0.08 12.07 17.64
N PHE A 33 1.22 11.79 17.84
CA PHE A 33 2.29 12.49 17.11
C PHE A 33 2.19 12.32 15.59
N ILE A 34 1.84 11.12 15.12
CA ILE A 34 1.74 10.81 13.69
C ILE A 34 0.48 11.43 13.09
N GLU A 35 -0.62 11.36 13.84
CA GLU A 35 -1.91 11.91 13.46
C GLU A 35 -1.86 13.44 13.39
N ASP A 36 -1.27 14.11 14.38
CA ASP A 36 -1.13 15.57 14.42
C ASP A 36 -0.28 16.07 13.23
N GLY A 37 0.83 15.39 12.95
CA GLY A 37 1.67 15.67 11.77
C GLY A 37 0.92 15.47 10.45
N ALA A 38 0.16 14.37 10.35
CA ALA A 38 -0.66 14.08 9.18
C ALA A 38 -1.77 15.12 8.98
N ILE A 39 -2.47 15.53 10.04
CA ILE A 39 -3.52 16.55 9.99
C ILE A 39 -2.96 17.87 9.44
N LEU A 40 -1.83 18.34 9.98
CA LEU A 40 -1.20 19.58 9.50
C LEU A 40 -0.83 19.49 8.01
N ALA A 41 -0.26 18.35 7.59
CA ALA A 41 0.08 18.11 6.19
C ALA A 41 -1.17 18.11 5.29
N LEU A 42 -2.24 17.43 5.72
CA LEU A 42 -3.52 17.35 5.00
C LEU A 42 -4.18 18.72 4.88
N GLU A 43 -4.23 19.49 5.95
CA GLU A 43 -4.81 20.84 5.96
C GLU A 43 -4.06 21.77 5.00
N GLU A 44 -2.73 21.78 5.07
CA GLU A 44 -1.90 22.61 4.21
C GLU A 44 -2.06 22.22 2.74
N PHE A 45 -1.99 20.93 2.44
CA PHE A 45 -2.17 20.43 1.07
C PHE A 45 -3.53 20.80 0.48
N LEU A 46 -4.58 20.63 1.28
CA LEU A 46 -5.93 20.89 0.81
C LEU A 46 -6.17 22.36 0.54
N LYS A 47 -5.44 23.32 1.14
CA LYS A 47 -5.56 24.76 0.79
C LYS A 47 -5.46 24.99 -0.71
N PHE A 48 -4.60 24.25 -1.39
CA PHE A 48 -4.30 24.40 -2.82
C PHE A 48 -5.17 23.54 -3.73
N ILE A 49 -5.70 22.43 -3.23
CA ILE A 49 -6.36 21.40 -4.05
C ILE A 49 -7.88 21.47 -3.93
N THR A 50 -8.55 21.23 -5.06
CA THR A 50 -10.00 21.05 -5.10
C THR A 50 -10.37 19.58 -4.97
N LEU A 51 -11.25 19.27 -4.03
CA LEU A 51 -11.81 17.94 -3.84
C LEU A 51 -12.96 17.69 -4.81
N VAL A 52 -13.07 16.46 -5.30
CA VAL A 52 -14.23 16.01 -6.07
C VAL A 52 -15.39 15.76 -5.12
N LEU A 53 -16.51 16.46 -5.32
CA LEU A 53 -17.70 16.29 -4.51
C LEU A 53 -18.32 14.91 -4.72
N VAL A 54 -18.71 14.27 -3.63
CA VAL A 54 -19.38 12.97 -3.65
C VAL A 54 -20.90 13.19 -3.61
N GLN A 55 -21.61 12.72 -4.64
CA GLN A 55 -23.05 12.97 -4.81
C GLN A 55 -23.90 12.33 -3.71
N ASN A 56 -23.56 11.11 -3.30
CA ASN A 56 -24.31 10.34 -2.29
C ASN A 56 -23.75 10.50 -0.88
N ASN A 57 -23.16 11.66 -0.56
CA ASN A 57 -22.62 11.92 0.77
C ASN A 57 -23.77 12.06 1.78
N LEU A 58 -23.76 11.21 2.80
CA LEU A 58 -24.76 11.18 3.88
C LEU A 58 -24.57 12.29 4.93
N GLN A 59 -23.48 13.06 4.83
CA GLN A 59 -23.23 14.18 5.74
C GLN A 59 -24.28 15.28 5.58
N PRO A 60 -24.93 15.73 6.67
CA PRO A 60 -25.97 16.75 6.59
C PRO A 60 -25.41 18.07 6.04
N LEU A 61 -26.18 18.70 5.15
CA LEU A 61 -25.81 19.93 4.44
C LEU A 61 -25.60 21.15 5.36
N CYS A 62 -26.03 21.07 6.62
CA CYS A 62 -26.09 22.21 7.54
C CYS A 62 -24.76 22.57 8.22
N VAL A 63 -23.67 21.83 8.00
CA VAL A 63 -22.33 22.30 8.42
C VAL A 63 -21.73 23.19 7.33
N ALA A 64 -22.34 24.37 7.14
CA ALA A 64 -21.88 25.35 6.17
C ALA A 64 -20.38 25.65 6.41
N ASN A 65 -19.59 25.65 5.32
CA ASN A 65 -18.15 25.93 5.27
C ASN A 65 -17.17 24.76 5.52
N LEU A 66 -17.63 23.54 5.80
CA LEU A 66 -16.71 22.40 5.81
C LEU A 66 -16.37 21.94 4.38
N ARG A 67 -15.08 21.95 4.05
CA ARG A 67 -14.59 21.31 2.83
C ARG A 67 -14.90 19.83 2.87
N ARG A 68 -15.41 19.30 1.75
CA ARG A 68 -15.80 17.90 1.62
C ARG A 68 -15.51 17.37 0.23
N GLY A 69 -15.29 16.07 0.14
CA GLY A 69 -15.07 15.37 -1.12
C GLY A 69 -13.89 14.42 -1.05
N THR A 70 -13.45 13.98 -2.22
CA THR A 70 -12.38 13.00 -2.34
C THR A 70 -11.35 13.43 -3.37
N ILE A 71 -10.13 12.91 -3.24
CA ILE A 71 -9.11 12.99 -4.28
C ILE A 71 -8.26 11.71 -4.28
N LEU A 72 -7.86 11.27 -5.46
CA LEU A 72 -6.90 10.17 -5.63
C LEU A 72 -5.51 10.76 -5.85
N LEU A 73 -4.56 10.33 -5.02
CA LEU A 73 -3.19 10.81 -4.99
C LEU A 73 -2.26 9.66 -5.39
N PRO A 74 -1.43 9.83 -6.44
CA PRO A 74 -0.47 8.80 -6.81
C PRO A 74 0.69 8.75 -5.80
N PHE A 75 1.33 7.60 -5.63
CA PHE A 75 2.53 7.48 -4.78
C PHE A 75 3.79 7.09 -5.53
N CYS A 76 3.67 6.33 -6.63
CA CYS A 76 4.84 5.86 -7.39
C CYS A 76 4.96 6.52 -8.76
N VAL A 77 3.84 6.80 -9.43
CA VAL A 77 3.81 7.23 -10.83
C VAL A 77 3.16 8.61 -10.95
N GLN A 78 3.84 9.55 -11.58
CA GLN A 78 3.33 10.88 -11.86
C GLN A 78 2.06 10.79 -12.72
N THR A 79 1.13 11.70 -12.48
CA THR A 79 -0.11 11.82 -13.26
C THR A 79 -0.16 13.20 -13.91
N GLN A 80 -1.12 13.43 -14.83
CA GLN A 80 -1.30 14.74 -15.44
C GLN A 80 -1.49 15.88 -14.42
N ASN A 81 -2.11 15.59 -13.27
CA ASN A 81 -2.33 16.57 -12.21
C ASN A 81 -1.17 16.65 -11.21
N PHE A 82 -0.38 15.58 -11.07
CA PHE A 82 0.71 15.44 -10.10
C PHE A 82 1.98 14.98 -10.81
N ASN A 83 2.64 15.91 -11.50
CA ASN A 83 3.92 15.73 -12.17
C ASN A 83 4.77 17.00 -11.97
N GLU A 84 6.07 16.94 -12.21
CA GLU A 84 7.00 18.06 -11.97
C GLU A 84 6.62 19.39 -12.65
N GLY A 85 5.94 19.32 -13.80
CA GLY A 85 5.47 20.51 -14.53
C GLY A 85 4.11 21.03 -14.07
N SER A 86 3.42 20.36 -13.14
CA SER A 86 2.09 20.74 -12.69
C SER A 86 2.14 21.84 -11.62
N LEU A 87 1.14 22.73 -11.64
CA LEU A 87 0.99 23.79 -10.63
C LEU A 87 0.91 23.24 -9.19
N TRP A 88 0.43 22.01 -9.05
CA TRP A 88 0.20 21.37 -7.77
C TRP A 88 1.41 20.63 -7.21
N TRP A 89 2.45 20.44 -8.04
CA TRP A 89 3.59 19.61 -7.70
C TRP A 89 4.31 20.02 -6.41
N PRO A 90 4.63 21.31 -6.16
CA PRO A 90 5.36 21.69 -4.94
C PRO A 90 4.57 21.37 -3.67
N ALA A 91 3.26 21.67 -3.67
CA ALA A 91 2.38 21.39 -2.53
C ALA A 91 2.22 19.88 -2.33
N PHE A 92 2.06 19.13 -3.42
CA PHE A 92 1.93 17.67 -3.40
C PHE A 92 3.20 16.98 -2.91
N HIS A 93 4.37 17.39 -3.38
CA HIS A 93 5.65 16.82 -2.96
C HIS A 93 5.92 17.10 -1.47
N THR A 94 5.62 18.33 -1.00
CA THR A 94 5.73 18.71 0.42
C THR A 94 4.77 17.88 1.26
N PHE A 95 3.53 17.70 0.79
CA PHE A 95 2.53 16.86 1.44
C PHE A 95 3.02 15.42 1.61
N LEU A 96 3.50 14.78 0.55
CA LEU A 96 4.01 13.41 0.60
C LEU A 96 5.20 13.29 1.55
N SER A 97 6.13 14.25 1.53
CA SER A 97 7.29 14.28 2.41
C SER A 97 6.89 14.31 3.89
N ASN A 98 5.84 15.08 4.22
CA ASN A 98 5.32 15.17 5.58
C ASN A 98 4.48 13.96 5.99
N LEU A 99 3.91 13.22 5.04
CA LEU A 99 3.17 11.98 5.31
C LEU A 99 4.05 10.74 5.47
N VAL A 100 5.36 10.83 5.21
CA VAL A 100 6.28 9.69 5.31
C VAL A 100 6.13 8.90 6.62
N PRO A 101 6.05 9.52 7.82
CA PRO A 101 5.90 8.76 9.07
C PRO A 101 4.62 7.91 9.10
N LEU A 102 3.49 8.49 8.66
CA LEU A 102 2.22 7.77 8.59
C LEU A 102 2.31 6.61 7.58
N ILE A 103 2.84 6.87 6.39
CA ILE A 103 2.97 5.85 5.34
C ILE A 103 3.89 4.71 5.82
N HIS A 104 4.99 5.01 6.50
CA HIS A 104 5.89 4.03 7.10
C HIS A 104 5.20 3.15 8.15
N SER A 105 4.38 3.73 9.04
CA SER A 105 3.62 2.94 10.02
C SER A 105 2.66 1.97 9.32
N LEU A 106 1.95 2.44 8.29
CA LEU A 106 1.04 1.60 7.50
C LEU A 106 1.79 0.50 6.75
N ASP A 107 2.92 0.85 6.14
CA ASP A 107 3.79 -0.07 5.41
C ASP A 107 4.32 -1.19 6.30
N SER A 108 4.85 -0.83 7.47
CA SER A 108 5.37 -1.78 8.45
C SER A 108 4.28 -2.67 9.03
N SER A 109 3.11 -2.09 9.36
CA SER A 109 1.97 -2.85 9.88
C SER A 109 1.49 -3.87 8.84
N PHE A 110 1.30 -3.42 7.59
CA PHE A 110 0.91 -4.31 6.49
C PHE A 110 1.95 -5.41 6.23
N GLY A 111 3.24 -5.07 6.20
CA GLY A 111 4.32 -6.04 5.98
C GLY A 111 4.40 -7.12 7.07
N SER A 112 4.06 -6.78 8.31
CA SER A 112 3.99 -7.75 9.41
C SER A 112 2.77 -8.68 9.29
N GLU A 113 1.63 -8.16 8.86
CA GLU A 113 0.39 -8.95 8.73
C GLU A 113 0.33 -9.80 7.46
N HIS A 114 0.87 -9.27 6.36
CA HIS A 114 0.75 -9.80 5.02
C HIS A 114 2.12 -9.87 4.30
N PRO A 115 3.09 -10.64 4.84
CA PRO A 115 4.47 -10.63 4.35
C PRO A 115 4.59 -11.06 2.88
N ALA A 116 3.78 -12.01 2.43
CA ALA A 116 3.83 -12.51 1.05
C ALA A 116 3.32 -11.46 0.03
N GLU A 117 2.26 -10.72 0.37
CA GLU A 117 1.76 -9.61 -0.45
C GLU A 117 2.71 -8.42 -0.42
N TYR A 118 3.30 -8.14 0.74
CA TYR A 118 4.31 -7.10 0.91
C TYR A 118 5.54 -7.36 0.06
N GLU A 119 6.07 -8.59 0.06
CA GLU A 119 7.19 -8.99 -0.78
C GLU A 119 6.86 -8.86 -2.28
N ARG A 120 5.65 -9.26 -2.68
CA ARG A 120 5.18 -9.09 -4.07
C ARG A 120 5.09 -7.62 -4.47
N ALA A 121 4.56 -6.76 -3.60
CA ALA A 121 4.52 -5.32 -3.82
C ALA A 121 5.93 -4.71 -3.96
N ASN A 122 6.89 -5.14 -3.13
CA ASN A 122 8.27 -4.70 -3.22
C ASN A 122 8.97 -5.15 -4.51
N ARG A 123 8.74 -6.40 -4.96
CA ARG A 123 9.23 -6.86 -6.27
C ARG A 123 8.67 -6.02 -7.41
N TYR A 124 7.37 -5.70 -7.36
CA TYR A 124 6.76 -4.80 -8.32
C TYR A 124 7.41 -3.41 -8.30
N LEU A 125 7.72 -2.84 -7.13
CA LEU A 125 8.44 -1.56 -7.03
C LEU A 125 9.83 -1.63 -7.65
N GLU A 126 10.59 -2.69 -7.39
CA GLU A 126 11.92 -2.84 -7.97
C GLU A 126 11.88 -2.99 -9.50
N ASN A 127 10.89 -3.71 -10.02
CA ASN A 127 10.63 -3.78 -11.46
C ASN A 127 10.22 -2.42 -12.02
N LEU A 128 9.38 -1.68 -11.30
CA LEU A 128 9.00 -0.34 -11.67
C LEU A 128 10.21 0.59 -11.67
N ARG A 129 11.14 0.45 -10.71
CA ARG A 129 12.40 1.20 -10.57
C ARG A 129 13.43 0.88 -11.64
N SER A 130 13.49 -0.37 -12.10
CA SER A 130 14.42 -0.79 -13.16
C SER A 130 13.92 -0.48 -14.57
N SER A 131 12.61 -0.29 -14.76
CA SER A 131 12.05 0.10 -16.06
C SER A 131 12.54 1.49 -16.52
N GLN A 132 12.69 1.74 -17.83
CA GLN A 132 13.17 3.02 -18.37
C GLN A 132 12.18 4.20 -18.27
N LEU A 133 11.08 4.08 -17.51
CA LEU A 133 10.09 5.14 -17.24
C LEU A 133 10.63 6.20 -16.26
N VAL A 134 11.88 6.62 -16.43
CA VAL A 134 12.68 7.43 -15.49
C VAL A 134 12.09 8.83 -15.29
N GLY A 135 11.29 9.35 -16.22
CA GLY A 135 10.70 10.69 -16.15
C GLY A 135 9.28 10.78 -15.55
N SER A 136 8.65 9.66 -15.19
CA SER A 136 7.27 9.64 -14.69
C SER A 136 7.15 9.16 -13.26
N ARG A 137 8.21 9.28 -12.45
CA ARG A 137 8.24 8.75 -11.08
C ARG A 137 8.10 9.82 -10.02
N ILE A 138 7.48 9.44 -8.92
CA ILE A 138 7.43 10.27 -7.72
C ILE A 138 8.58 9.81 -6.83
N ASP A 139 9.58 10.68 -6.62
CA ASP A 139 10.76 10.38 -5.79
C ASP A 139 10.43 10.52 -4.29
N VAL A 140 9.47 9.73 -3.84
CA VAL A 140 9.14 9.62 -2.41
C VAL A 140 9.13 8.14 -2.07
N ARG A 141 9.82 7.77 -0.99
CA ARG A 141 9.78 6.41 -0.42
C ARG A 141 8.39 6.15 0.15
N THR A 142 7.46 5.69 -0.70
CA THR A 142 6.03 5.59 -0.36
C THR A 142 5.59 4.19 0.09
N GLY A 143 6.53 3.32 0.48
CA GLY A 143 6.22 1.96 0.90
C GLY A 143 5.62 1.11 -0.22
N CYS A 144 4.82 0.10 0.14
CA CYS A 144 4.18 -0.88 -0.73
C CYS A 144 2.88 -0.40 -1.43
N PHE A 145 2.56 0.89 -1.31
CA PHE A 145 1.31 1.46 -1.82
C PHE A 145 1.51 2.20 -3.15
N LEU A 146 0.61 1.99 -4.10
CA LEU A 146 0.66 2.66 -5.40
C LEU A 146 -0.02 4.04 -5.40
N SER A 147 -1.05 4.18 -4.59
CA SER A 147 -1.88 5.39 -4.54
C SER A 147 -2.66 5.47 -3.23
N MET A 148 -3.13 6.66 -2.89
CA MET A 148 -4.02 6.90 -1.76
C MET A 148 -5.26 7.66 -2.19
N ARG A 149 -6.45 7.19 -1.79
CA ARG A 149 -7.66 8.01 -1.82
C ARG A 149 -7.78 8.75 -0.50
N LEU A 150 -7.77 10.07 -0.58
CA LEU A 150 -8.05 10.95 0.52
C LEU A 150 -9.51 11.39 0.46
N SER A 151 -10.28 11.08 1.49
CA SER A 151 -11.66 11.53 1.65
C SER A 151 -11.77 12.48 2.85
N LYS A 152 -12.30 13.69 2.62
CA LYS A 152 -12.56 14.68 3.69
C LYS A 152 -14.06 14.84 3.90
N ASN A 153 -14.53 14.69 5.14
CA ASN A 153 -15.93 14.92 5.53
C ASN A 153 -16.95 14.23 4.61
N VAL A 154 -16.67 12.98 4.27
CA VAL A 154 -17.52 12.11 3.46
C VAL A 154 -18.04 10.98 4.33
N ALA A 155 -19.37 10.79 4.40
CA ALA A 155 -20.02 9.60 4.94
C ALA A 155 -20.79 8.92 3.80
N LEU A 156 -20.69 7.59 3.71
CA LEU A 156 -21.26 6.80 2.61
C LEU A 156 -21.85 5.52 3.14
N ASP A 157 -22.86 5.02 2.43
CA ASP A 157 -23.27 3.63 2.57
C ASP A 157 -22.13 2.67 2.22
N PRO A 158 -22.14 1.45 2.77
CA PRO A 158 -21.10 0.48 2.49
C PRO A 158 -20.97 0.17 1.00
N VAL A 159 -19.79 0.46 0.45
CA VAL A 159 -19.43 0.16 -0.93
C VAL A 159 -18.08 -0.56 -0.97
N PRO A 160 -17.85 -1.45 -1.95
CA PRO A 160 -16.54 -2.04 -2.14
C PRO A 160 -15.48 -0.95 -2.30
N LEU A 161 -14.35 -1.09 -1.60
CA LEU A 161 -13.21 -0.21 -1.83
C LEU A 161 -12.58 -0.56 -3.17
N THR A 162 -12.61 0.40 -4.10
CA THR A 162 -12.05 0.26 -5.45
C THR A 162 -11.05 1.37 -5.72
N SER A 163 -10.03 1.06 -6.51
CA SER A 163 -9.02 2.02 -6.97
C SER A 163 -9.00 2.08 -8.50
N SER A 164 -8.21 2.98 -9.09
CA SER A 164 -8.02 3.05 -10.55
C SER A 164 -7.15 1.92 -11.11
N HIS A 165 -6.61 1.06 -10.24
CA HIS A 165 -5.79 -0.10 -10.58
C HIS A 165 -6.24 -1.33 -9.78
N SER A 166 -5.74 -2.50 -10.19
CA SER A 166 -6.01 -3.75 -9.49
C SER A 166 -5.22 -3.79 -8.18
N SER A 167 -5.85 -3.33 -7.10
CA SER A 167 -5.28 -3.39 -5.76
C SER A 167 -5.91 -4.57 -5.01
N PRO A 168 -5.13 -5.58 -4.59
CA PRO A 168 -5.67 -6.72 -3.84
C PRO A 168 -6.04 -6.36 -2.40
N TRP A 169 -5.39 -5.34 -1.84
CA TRP A 169 -5.56 -4.88 -0.46
C TRP A 169 -5.65 -3.36 -0.39
N THR A 170 -6.35 -2.87 0.63
CA THR A 170 -6.43 -1.44 0.96
C THR A 170 -6.18 -1.30 2.45
N VAL A 171 -5.26 -0.41 2.83
CA VAL A 171 -5.01 -0.06 4.23
C VAL A 171 -5.66 1.29 4.51
N VAL A 172 -6.66 1.28 5.38
CA VAL A 172 -7.44 2.45 5.74
C VAL A 172 -7.03 2.94 7.12
N THR A 173 -6.78 4.24 7.22
CA THR A 173 -6.62 4.93 8.50
C THR A 173 -7.39 6.24 8.51
N LEU A 174 -7.61 6.77 9.71
CA LEU A 174 -8.43 7.95 9.95
C LEU A 174 -7.62 8.98 10.72
N ALA A 175 -7.89 10.26 10.45
CA ALA A 175 -7.28 11.38 11.14
C ALA A 175 -8.30 12.52 11.34
N GLY A 176 -7.97 13.45 12.22
CA GLY A 176 -8.79 14.63 12.54
C GLY A 176 -9.63 14.48 13.81
N GLY A 177 -10.23 15.59 14.22
CA GLY A 177 -11.09 15.66 15.40
C GLY A 177 -12.56 15.50 15.03
N TYR A 178 -13.09 14.29 15.19
CA TYR A 178 -14.51 13.99 14.92
C TYR A 178 -15.09 12.99 15.91
N TYR A 179 -16.41 12.93 15.95
CA TYR A 179 -17.15 11.90 16.66
C TYR A 179 -18.37 11.48 15.84
N TYR A 180 -18.72 10.20 15.88
CA TYR A 180 -19.91 9.69 15.20
C TYR A 180 -21.18 10.19 15.89
N THR A 181 -22.15 10.67 15.11
CA THR A 181 -23.48 11.05 15.60
C THR A 181 -24.45 9.87 15.61
N ALA A 182 -24.13 8.82 14.85
CA ALA A 182 -24.93 7.62 14.72
C ALA A 182 -24.00 6.39 14.60
N GLU A 183 -24.34 5.46 13.70
CA GLU A 183 -23.54 4.29 13.38
C GLU A 183 -22.07 4.66 13.06
N LYS A 184 -21.13 3.82 13.49
CA LYS A 184 -19.68 4.03 13.34
C LYS A 184 -19.22 3.65 11.92
N MET A 185 -18.03 3.06 11.79
CA MET A 185 -17.64 2.37 10.56
C MET A 185 -18.64 1.24 10.27
N LYS A 186 -19.15 1.20 9.03
CA LYS A 186 -20.11 0.19 8.58
C LYS A 186 -19.38 -0.83 7.72
N ILE A 187 -19.16 -2.03 8.25
CA ILE A 187 -18.45 -3.10 7.55
C ILE A 187 -19.37 -4.33 7.56
N PRO A 188 -20.24 -4.50 6.54
CA PRO A 188 -21.31 -5.51 6.57
C PRO A 188 -20.83 -6.94 6.80
N ILE A 189 -19.61 -7.28 6.37
CA ILE A 189 -19.07 -8.64 6.56
C ILE A 189 -18.91 -8.99 8.04
N LEU A 190 -18.67 -8.01 8.93
CA LEU A 190 -18.56 -8.23 10.37
C LEU A 190 -19.87 -8.72 10.99
N GLN A 191 -21.02 -8.38 10.41
CA GLN A 191 -22.33 -8.85 10.89
C GLN A 191 -22.49 -10.37 10.75
N LYS A 192 -21.68 -11.03 9.91
CA LYS A 192 -21.63 -12.50 9.80
C LYS A 192 -20.86 -13.16 10.94
N TYR A 193 -20.14 -12.37 11.74
CA TYR A 193 -19.30 -12.82 12.85
C TYR A 193 -19.76 -12.10 14.13
N PRO A 194 -20.79 -12.60 14.83
CA PRO A 194 -21.44 -11.88 15.93
C PRO A 194 -20.51 -11.58 17.12
N ASP A 195 -19.42 -12.33 17.26
CA ASP A 195 -18.40 -12.13 18.29
C ASP A 195 -17.31 -11.11 17.88
N THR A 196 -17.37 -10.56 16.66
CA THR A 196 -16.39 -9.55 16.23
C THR A 196 -16.63 -8.22 16.94
N PRO A 197 -15.57 -7.61 17.50
CA PRO A 197 -15.66 -6.28 18.09
C PRO A 197 -16.19 -5.25 17.09
N VAL A 198 -16.92 -4.28 17.60
CA VAL A 198 -17.36 -3.13 16.81
C VAL A 198 -16.13 -2.33 16.38
N VAL A 199 -15.97 -2.10 15.08
CA VAL A 199 -14.92 -1.22 14.56
C VAL A 199 -15.36 0.23 14.75
N TYR A 200 -14.66 0.94 15.63
CA TYR A 200 -14.95 2.34 15.89
C TYR A 200 -14.44 3.24 14.78
N GLY A 201 -13.29 2.91 14.20
CA GLY A 201 -12.60 3.79 13.25
C GLY A 201 -12.23 5.09 13.95
N ALA A 202 -11.42 5.01 14.99
CA ALA A 202 -10.85 6.17 15.66
C ALA A 202 -9.58 6.65 14.93
N PRO A 203 -9.16 7.91 15.12
CA PRO A 203 -7.84 8.34 14.71
C PRO A 203 -6.76 7.43 15.30
N GLY A 204 -5.77 7.06 14.48
CA GLY A 204 -4.69 6.15 14.90
C GLY A 204 -4.95 4.67 14.58
N ASP A 205 -6.19 4.28 14.32
CA ASP A 205 -6.54 2.91 13.96
C ASP A 205 -6.05 2.55 12.55
N ILE A 206 -5.72 1.28 12.36
CA ILE A 206 -5.39 0.70 11.06
C ILE A 206 -6.40 -0.39 10.73
N LEU A 207 -6.97 -0.33 9.52
CA LEU A 207 -7.82 -1.37 8.96
C LEU A 207 -7.18 -1.89 7.68
N THR A 208 -6.84 -3.18 7.62
CA THR A 208 -6.39 -3.81 6.38
C THR A 208 -7.55 -4.59 5.77
N ILE A 209 -7.94 -4.22 4.55
CA ILE A 209 -9.18 -4.70 3.91
C ILE A 209 -8.85 -5.29 2.55
N ARG A 210 -9.32 -6.51 2.28
CA ARG A 210 -9.20 -7.12 0.96
C ARG A 210 -10.12 -6.45 -0.04
N SER A 211 -9.65 -6.35 -1.28
CA SER A 211 -10.44 -5.86 -2.41
C SER A 211 -11.80 -6.54 -2.49
N GLY A 212 -12.84 -5.75 -2.80
CA GLY A 212 -14.23 -6.22 -2.88
C GLY A 212 -14.98 -6.23 -1.54
N VAL A 213 -14.31 -6.09 -0.39
CA VAL A 213 -15.00 -5.93 0.90
C VAL A 213 -15.63 -4.54 0.97
N SER A 214 -16.94 -4.49 1.25
CA SER A 214 -17.67 -3.24 1.39
C SER A 214 -17.35 -2.55 2.72
N VAL A 215 -17.02 -1.28 2.63
CA VAL A 215 -16.80 -0.40 3.78
C VAL A 215 -17.59 0.87 3.58
N GLY A 216 -18.28 1.29 4.64
CA GLY A 216 -19.03 2.53 4.70
C GLY A 216 -18.76 3.24 6.01
N SER A 217 -19.37 4.40 6.15
CA SER A 217 -19.28 5.21 7.34
C SER A 217 -20.63 5.79 7.64
N GLY A 218 -21.08 5.65 8.89
CA GLY A 218 -22.19 6.46 9.37
C GLY A 218 -21.82 7.94 9.47
N THR A 219 -22.82 8.72 9.86
CA THR A 219 -22.70 10.18 10.00
C THR A 219 -21.88 10.55 11.23
N PHE A 220 -21.18 11.67 11.14
CA PHE A 220 -20.27 12.17 12.16
C PHE A 220 -20.25 13.70 12.15
N VAL A 221 -19.78 14.30 13.24
CA VAL A 221 -19.54 15.74 13.39
C VAL A 221 -18.07 15.97 13.66
N GLY A 222 -17.52 17.06 13.11
CA GLY A 222 -16.12 17.44 13.24
C GLY A 222 -15.41 17.44 11.89
N ASP A 223 -14.08 17.44 11.92
CA ASP A 223 -13.24 17.36 10.73
C ASP A 223 -12.59 16.00 10.65
N ARG A 224 -12.94 15.24 9.60
CA ARG A 224 -12.46 13.87 9.41
C ARG A 224 -11.77 13.72 8.07
N TYR A 225 -10.60 13.10 8.13
CA TYR A 225 -9.84 12.60 7.01
C TYR A 225 -9.84 11.08 7.04
N GLN A 226 -10.15 10.46 5.91
CA GLN A 226 -10.01 9.03 5.70
C GLN A 226 -8.98 8.82 4.59
N LEU A 227 -7.91 8.11 4.93
CA LEU A 227 -6.78 7.82 4.05
C LEU A 227 -6.85 6.35 3.69
N GLU A 228 -7.09 6.06 2.42
CA GLU A 228 -7.20 4.69 1.91
C GLU A 228 -6.03 4.42 0.98
N ASN A 229 -5.07 3.64 1.46
CA ASN A 229 -3.82 3.36 0.78
C ASN A 229 -3.96 2.03 0.03
N PHE A 230 -3.91 2.10 -1.29
CA PHE A 230 -4.09 0.96 -2.18
C PHE A 230 -2.74 0.33 -2.47
N LEU A 231 -2.63 -0.98 -2.18
CA LEU A 231 -1.43 -1.77 -2.46
C LEU A 231 -1.12 -1.77 -3.96
N LEU A 232 0.15 -1.95 -4.29
CA LEU A 232 0.57 -2.20 -5.66
C LEU A 232 -0.09 -3.46 -6.25
N PRO A 233 -0.33 -3.49 -7.57
CA PRO A 233 -0.86 -4.66 -8.23
C PRO A 233 0.07 -5.84 -8.07
N VAL A 234 -0.51 -7.00 -7.83
CA VAL A 234 0.19 -8.28 -7.95
C VAL A 234 -0.04 -8.76 -9.37
N THR A 235 0.96 -8.68 -10.23
CA THR A 235 0.89 -9.28 -11.56
C THR A 235 1.13 -10.79 -11.46
N GLU A 236 0.19 -11.60 -11.94
CA GLU A 236 0.24 -13.08 -11.95
C GLU A 236 1.45 -13.67 -12.70
N THR A 237 2.18 -12.86 -13.48
CA THR A 237 3.37 -13.28 -14.22
C THR A 237 4.52 -13.80 -13.35
N ASP A 238 4.46 -13.62 -12.02
CA ASP A 238 5.46 -14.16 -11.09
C ASP A 238 5.20 -15.62 -10.70
N GLU A 239 3.98 -16.14 -10.81
CA GLU A 239 3.66 -17.54 -10.47
C GLU A 239 4.10 -18.50 -11.59
N ALA A 240 3.95 -18.09 -12.86
CA ALA A 240 4.33 -18.91 -14.02
C ALA A 240 5.84 -19.18 -14.17
N ASN A 241 6.71 -18.39 -13.52
CA ASN A 241 8.16 -18.58 -13.55
C ASN A 241 8.69 -19.43 -12.38
N THR A 242 7.90 -19.62 -11.33
CA THR A 242 8.31 -20.44 -10.17
C THR A 242 7.98 -21.92 -10.39
N GLU A 243 6.95 -22.24 -11.17
CA GLU A 243 6.64 -23.62 -11.54
C GLU A 243 7.60 -24.17 -12.62
N LYS A 244 8.09 -23.33 -13.54
CA LYS A 244 9.03 -23.78 -14.59
C LYS A 244 10.44 -24.08 -14.08
N SER A 245 10.86 -23.52 -12.95
CA SER A 245 12.19 -23.78 -12.37
C SER A 245 12.24 -25.07 -11.52
N ASN A 246 11.09 -25.64 -11.14
CA ASN A 246 11.03 -26.90 -10.38
C ASN A 246 10.83 -28.15 -11.25
N GLU A 247 10.54 -28.02 -12.55
CA GLU A 247 10.36 -29.17 -13.45
C GLU A 247 11.63 -29.59 -14.23
N THR A 248 12.76 -28.89 -14.08
CA THR A 248 14.01 -29.21 -14.83
C THR A 248 15.18 -29.71 -13.98
N GLY A 249 14.98 -29.96 -12.68
CA GLY A 249 16.04 -30.37 -11.74
C GLY A 249 16.03 -31.84 -11.32
N GLY A 250 15.55 -32.76 -12.16
CA GLY A 250 15.55 -34.20 -11.89
C GLY A 250 16.55 -34.94 -12.78
N VAL A 251 17.85 -34.75 -12.57
CA VAL A 251 18.89 -35.61 -13.16
C VAL A 251 19.72 -36.22 -12.05
N ASP A 252 19.51 -37.52 -11.86
CA ASP A 252 20.36 -38.47 -11.16
C ASP A 252 21.84 -38.27 -11.52
N CYS A 253 22.69 -38.06 -10.50
CA CYS A 253 24.12 -38.31 -10.61
C CYS A 253 24.60 -39.06 -9.37
N LYS A 254 24.73 -40.37 -9.54
CA LYS A 254 25.47 -41.29 -8.67
C LYS A 254 26.91 -40.79 -8.50
N GLU A 255 27.36 -40.69 -7.25
CA GLU A 255 28.78 -40.68 -6.91
C GLU A 255 29.33 -42.10 -7.10
N GLU A 256 30.17 -42.30 -8.12
CA GLU A 256 31.12 -43.40 -8.15
C GLU A 256 32.55 -42.85 -8.06
N SER A 257 33.26 -43.46 -7.13
CA SER A 257 34.63 -43.23 -6.69
C SER A 257 35.68 -43.35 -7.80
N LYS A 258 36.66 -42.44 -7.74
CA LYS A 258 37.91 -42.48 -8.51
C LYS A 258 38.76 -43.68 -8.09
N ASP A 259 39.19 -44.47 -9.08
CA ASP A 259 40.44 -45.24 -8.98
C ASP A 259 41.30 -45.02 -10.24
N SER A 260 42.58 -45.02 -9.96
CA SER A 260 43.75 -44.64 -10.74
C SER A 260 44.16 -45.69 -11.81
N GLY A 261 44.80 -45.24 -12.90
CA GLY A 261 45.40 -46.15 -13.86
C GLY A 261 46.11 -45.46 -15.04
N GLU A 262 47.43 -45.61 -15.07
CA GLU A 262 48.40 -45.12 -16.06
C GLU A 262 48.28 -45.73 -17.48
N GLY A 263 48.94 -45.08 -18.43
CA GLY A 263 49.34 -45.60 -19.75
C GLY A 263 48.71 -44.81 -20.89
N GLY A 264 49.40 -44.08 -21.77
CA GLY A 264 50.69 -44.33 -22.40
C GLY A 264 50.45 -44.51 -23.91
N GLY A 265 50.98 -43.60 -24.76
CA GLY A 265 51.22 -43.92 -26.17
C GLY A 265 50.76 -42.95 -27.27
N LYS A 266 51.76 -42.26 -27.85
CA LYS A 266 52.07 -42.10 -29.29
C LYS A 266 51.11 -41.35 -30.27
N ARG A 267 51.70 -40.26 -30.79
CA ARG A 267 51.98 -39.90 -32.21
C ARG A 267 50.84 -39.59 -33.20
N GLY A 268 51.01 -38.44 -33.86
CA GLY A 268 50.57 -38.12 -35.23
C GLY A 268 50.02 -36.69 -35.34
N SER A 269 50.79 -35.67 -35.77
CA SER A 269 50.91 -35.17 -37.17
C SER A 269 49.55 -34.78 -37.80
N ARG A 270 49.33 -33.67 -38.52
CA ARG A 270 50.12 -32.53 -39.05
C ARG A 270 49.15 -31.66 -39.90
N ALA A 271 49.35 -30.33 -39.92
CA ALA A 271 48.91 -29.33 -40.93
C ALA A 271 47.39 -29.13 -41.19
N GLY A 272 46.85 -27.98 -41.60
CA GLY A 272 47.38 -26.67 -42.02
C GLY A 272 46.24 -25.62 -41.95
N ARG A 273 46.54 -24.31 -41.86
CA ARG A 273 46.41 -23.29 -42.96
C ARG A 273 45.00 -23.24 -43.59
N LEU A 274 44.35 -22.12 -43.91
CA LEU A 274 44.65 -20.69 -43.99
C LEU A 274 43.29 -19.97 -44.25
N ALA A 275 43.12 -18.79 -43.65
CA ALA A 275 42.59 -17.53 -44.21
C ALA A 275 41.38 -17.50 -45.20
N THR A 276 40.27 -16.86 -44.80
CA THR A 276 39.80 -15.48 -45.18
C THR A 276 38.81 -15.47 -46.36
N PRO A 277 38.18 -14.34 -46.76
CA PRO A 277 36.82 -13.98 -46.35
C PRO A 277 35.92 -13.67 -47.56
N SER A 278 34.68 -13.25 -47.31
CA SER A 278 33.89 -12.39 -48.20
C SER A 278 33.01 -11.49 -47.34
#